data_AF-A0A7Y9C4W1-F1
#
_entry.id   AF-A0A7Y9C4W1-F1
#
_cell.length_a   1.000
_cell.length_b   1.000
_cell.length_c   1.000
_cell.angle_alpha   90.00
_cell.angle_beta   90.00
_cell.angle_gamma   90.00
#
_symmetry.space_group_name_H-M   'P 1'
#
loop_
_entity.id
_entity.type
_entity.pdbx_description
1 polymer ?
#
loop_
_entity_poly.entity_id
_entity_poly.type
_entity_poly.pdbx_seq_one_letter_code
_entity_poly.pdbx_strand_id
1 'polypeptide(L)'
;MAFFAIGAASCSDDDSNTSTVLKEAFATEVTGPETGDVNQELTYTVKYAVDNECGLFNRYVETTSGTTKTIGIQAKYEANNCEAAAVIKDTIYKFKPTAAGTYSLKFKKSATEFVTKSVAVD
;
A
#
# COMPACT_ATOMS: atom_id res chain seq x y z
N MET A 1 21.19 57.70 -9.45
CA MET A 1 20.13 56.69 -9.38
C MET A 1 20.24 55.78 -10.60
N ALA A 2 20.65 54.53 -10.38
CA ALA A 2 20.82 53.54 -11.44
C ALA A 2 19.47 52.88 -11.72
N PHE A 3 19.04 52.85 -12.99
CA PHE A 3 17.91 52.06 -13.44
C PHE A 3 18.44 50.87 -14.24
N PHE A 4 18.46 49.71 -13.59
CA PHE A 4 18.71 48.41 -14.20
C PHE A 4 17.37 47.87 -14.73
N ALA A 5 17.22 47.77 -16.05
CA ALA A 5 16.07 47.13 -16.68
C ALA A 5 16.36 45.63 -16.83
N ILE A 6 15.67 44.81 -16.04
CA ILE A 6 15.72 43.35 -16.12
C ILE A 6 14.67 42.93 -17.15
N GLY A 7 15.11 42.41 -18.29
CA GLY A 7 14.23 41.74 -19.25
C GLY A 7 13.68 40.46 -18.63
N ALA A 8 12.36 40.35 -18.55
CA ALA A 8 11.69 39.14 -18.12
C ALA A 8 11.84 38.05 -19.19
N ALA A 9 12.63 37.02 -18.90
CA ALA A 9 12.49 35.74 -19.56
C ALA A 9 11.17 35.12 -19.08
N SER A 10 10.18 35.07 -19.98
CA SER A 10 8.94 34.34 -19.76
C SER A 10 9.24 32.84 -19.86
N CYS A 11 9.44 32.18 -18.72
CA CYS A 11 9.34 30.73 -18.65
C CYS A 11 7.85 30.36 -18.70
N SER A 12 7.37 29.95 -19.87
CA SER A 12 6.15 29.15 -19.97
C SER A 12 6.55 27.70 -19.72
N ASP A 13 6.43 27.28 -18.47
CA ASP A 13 6.46 25.87 -18.12
C ASP A 13 5.00 25.43 -17.91
N ASP A 14 4.40 24.89 -18.96
CA ASP A 14 3.07 24.28 -18.95
C ASP A 14 3.22 22.85 -18.41
N ASP A 15 3.51 22.75 -17.12
CA ASP A 15 3.61 21.49 -16.40
C ASP A 15 2.18 20.99 -16.13
N SER A 16 1.68 20.14 -17.03
CA SER A 16 0.39 19.45 -16.88
C SER A 16 0.44 18.46 -15.69
N ASN A 17 0.27 19.02 -14.49
CA ASN A 17 0.41 18.30 -13.23
C ASN A 17 -0.81 17.40 -12.98
N THR A 18 -0.76 16.16 -13.46
CA THR A 18 -1.63 15.10 -12.93
C THR A 18 -1.21 14.83 -11.49
N SER A 19 -1.81 15.55 -10.54
CA SER A 19 -1.46 15.46 -9.11
C SER A 19 -1.77 14.06 -8.57
N THR A 20 -0.75 13.21 -8.54
CA THR A 20 -0.85 11.87 -7.97
C THR A 20 -0.80 11.95 -6.45
N VAL A 21 -1.82 11.44 -5.77
CA VAL A 21 -1.90 11.44 -4.30
C VAL A 21 -1.69 10.03 -3.77
N LEU A 22 -0.77 9.89 -2.81
CA LEU A 22 -0.57 8.64 -2.07
C LEU A 22 -1.34 8.68 -0.75
N LYS A 23 -2.08 7.62 -0.45
CA LYS A 23 -2.81 7.47 0.81
C LYS A 23 -2.59 6.09 1.40
N GLU A 24 -2.70 5.99 2.72
CA GLU A 24 -2.82 4.70 3.39
C GLU A 24 -4.22 4.12 3.11
N ALA A 25 -4.26 2.82 2.87
CA ALA A 25 -5.47 2.03 2.72
C ALA A 25 -5.47 0.90 3.75
N PHE A 26 -6.67 0.43 4.08
CA PHE A 26 -6.85 -0.58 5.12
C PHE A 26 -7.37 -1.89 4.54
N ALA A 27 -6.81 -3.00 5.04
CA ALA A 27 -7.28 -4.33 4.73
C ALA A 27 -8.64 -4.59 5.38
N THR A 28 -9.58 -5.10 4.58
CA THR A 28 -10.91 -5.51 5.05
C THR A 28 -10.98 -7.01 5.28
N GLU A 29 -10.27 -7.77 4.44
CA GLU A 29 -10.22 -9.24 4.52
C GLU A 29 -8.84 -9.72 4.04
N VAL A 30 -8.36 -10.80 4.63
CA VAL A 30 -7.16 -11.50 4.18
C VAL A 30 -7.48 -12.99 4.15
N THR A 31 -7.14 -13.65 3.06
CA THR A 31 -7.24 -15.11 2.91
C THR A 31 -5.92 -15.66 2.38
N GLY A 32 -5.57 -16.88 2.79
CA GLY A 32 -4.29 -17.48 2.45
C GLY A 32 -4.02 -18.72 3.31
N PRO A 33 -2.86 -19.37 3.12
CA PRO A 33 -2.51 -20.58 3.84
C PRO A 33 -2.24 -20.31 5.32
N GLU A 34 -2.49 -21.32 6.16
CA GLU A 34 -2.17 -21.31 7.60
C GLU A 34 -0.90 -22.11 7.93
N THR A 35 -0.36 -22.83 6.95
CA THR A 35 0.86 -23.63 7.05
C THR A 35 1.73 -23.44 5.81
N GLY A 36 3.03 -23.64 5.92
CA GLY A 36 3.97 -23.63 4.81
C GLY A 36 5.33 -24.20 5.18
N ASP A 37 6.22 -24.32 4.20
CA ASP A 37 7.59 -24.80 4.40
C ASP A 37 8.60 -23.66 4.37
N VAL A 38 9.75 -23.87 5.02
CA VAL A 38 10.89 -22.96 4.90
C VAL A 38 11.28 -22.76 3.42
N ASN A 39 11.47 -21.50 3.02
CA ASN A 39 11.73 -21.07 1.65
C ASN A 39 10.60 -21.31 0.65
N GLN A 40 9.39 -21.65 1.10
CA GLN A 40 8.19 -21.66 0.25
C GLN A 40 7.60 -20.26 0.13
N GLU A 41 7.19 -19.84 -1.07
CA GLU A 41 6.42 -18.61 -1.24
C GLU A 41 4.95 -18.88 -0.91
N LEU A 42 4.45 -18.22 0.13
CA LEU A 42 3.07 -18.26 0.57
C LEU A 42 2.33 -17.04 0.03
N THR A 43 1.18 -17.28 -0.58
CA THR A 43 0.40 -16.25 -1.26
C THR A 43 -0.87 -15.95 -0.49
N TYR A 44 -1.11 -14.68 -0.19
CA TYR A 44 -2.29 -14.18 0.51
C TYR A 44 -3.05 -13.23 -0.39
N THR A 45 -4.36 -13.44 -0.52
CA THR A 45 -5.26 -12.48 -1.16
C THR A 45 -5.72 -11.49 -0.11
N VAL A 46 -5.47 -10.21 -0.34
CA VAL A 46 -5.80 -9.12 0.57
C VAL A 46 -6.83 -8.23 -0.10
N LYS A 47 -8.01 -8.14 0.51
CA LYS A 47 -9.03 -7.16 0.14
C LYS A 47 -8.78 -5.87 0.92
N TYR A 48 -8.87 -4.73 0.25
CA TYR A 48 -8.63 -3.43 0.86
C TYR A 48 -9.60 -2.37 0.33
N ALA A 49 -9.95 -1.41 1.18
CA ALA A 49 -10.83 -0.31 0.82
C ALA A 49 -10.02 0.88 0.28
N VAL A 50 -10.51 1.45 -0.82
CA VAL A 50 -10.05 2.73 -1.36
C VAL A 50 -11.21 3.73 -1.36
N ASP A 51 -10.90 5.01 -1.24
CA ASP A 51 -11.87 6.11 -1.15
C ASP A 51 -12.77 6.18 -2.39
N ASN A 52 -12.25 5.74 -3.54
CA ASN A 52 -12.95 5.71 -4.83
C ASN A 52 -12.30 4.76 -5.84
N GLU A 53 -12.96 4.60 -6.99
CA GLU A 53 -12.54 3.76 -8.11
C GLU A 53 -11.15 4.08 -8.66
N CYS A 54 -10.66 5.32 -8.55
CA CYS A 54 -9.33 5.73 -8.98
C CYS A 54 -8.22 5.30 -8.00
N GLY A 55 -8.58 4.84 -6.81
CA GLY A 55 -7.62 4.26 -5.88
C GLY A 55 -7.05 2.96 -6.47
N LEU A 56 -5.75 2.95 -6.73
CA LEU A 56 -5.02 1.78 -7.21
C LEU A 56 -4.01 1.34 -6.16
N PHE A 57 -3.76 0.03 -6.09
CA PHE A 57 -2.67 -0.49 -5.27
C PHE A 57 -1.35 0.12 -5.74
N ASN A 58 -0.58 0.67 -4.80
CA ASN A 58 0.78 1.14 -5.06
C ASN A 58 1.80 0.12 -4.56
N ARG A 59 1.79 -0.14 -3.24
CA ARG A 59 2.72 -1.06 -2.59
C ARG A 59 2.27 -1.45 -1.19
N TYR A 60 2.88 -2.49 -0.64
CA TYR A 60 2.86 -2.76 0.79
C TYR A 60 3.94 -1.95 1.51
N VAL A 61 3.65 -1.56 2.75
CA VAL A 61 4.61 -0.92 3.66
C VAL A 61 4.77 -1.84 4.86
N GLU A 62 5.93 -2.45 4.99
CA GLU A 62 6.15 -3.54 5.94
C GLU A 62 7.14 -3.14 7.04
N THR A 63 6.86 -3.61 8.26
CA THR A 63 7.81 -3.60 9.37
C THR A 63 7.86 -4.99 9.98
N THR A 64 9.05 -5.47 10.32
CA THR A 64 9.25 -6.82 10.88
C THR A 64 9.90 -6.71 12.26
N SER A 65 9.36 -7.45 13.22
CA SER A 65 9.90 -7.58 14.57
C SER A 65 9.82 -9.06 14.98
N GLY A 66 10.96 -9.73 14.99
CA GLY A 66 11.00 -11.19 15.17
C GLY A 66 10.17 -11.91 14.11
N THR A 67 9.23 -12.75 14.55
CA THR A 67 8.29 -13.47 13.68
C THR A 67 7.00 -12.70 13.38
N THR A 68 6.87 -11.47 13.90
CA THR A 68 5.71 -10.62 13.61
C THR A 68 6.04 -9.66 12.46
N LYS A 69 5.18 -9.65 11.44
CA LYS A 69 5.20 -8.66 10.36
C LYS A 69 3.96 -7.78 10.47
N THR A 70 4.15 -6.47 10.45
CA THR A 70 3.06 -5.50 10.32
C THR A 70 3.05 -4.98 8.89
N ILE A 71 1.91 -5.13 8.21
CA ILE A 71 1.74 -4.84 6.79
C ILE A 71 0.69 -3.73 6.64
N GLY A 72 1.12 -2.57 6.13
CA GLY A 72 0.25 -1.50 5.64
C GLY A 72 0.08 -1.58 4.13
N ILE A 73 -1.00 -1.00 3.63
CA ILE A 73 -1.29 -0.89 2.20
C ILE A 73 -1.21 0.59 1.82
N GLN A 74 -0.45 0.92 0.78
CA GLN A 74 -0.45 2.24 0.19
C GLN A 74 -1.21 2.20 -1.13
N ALA A 75 -2.19 3.09 -1.28
CA ALA A 75 -2.90 3.33 -2.51
C ALA A 75 -2.39 4.61 -3.18
N LYS A 76 -2.44 4.64 -4.52
CA LYS A 76 -2.19 5.82 -5.36
C LYS A 76 -3.49 6.22 -6.06
N TYR A 77 -3.71 7.53 -6.18
CA TYR A 77 -4.87 8.11 -6.85
C TYR A 77 -4.37 9.01 -7.98
N GLU A 78 -4.75 8.65 -9.22
CA GLU A 78 -4.29 9.27 -10.46
C GLU A 78 -5.52 9.71 -11.29
N ALA A 79 -6.24 10.74 -10.85
CA ALA A 79 -7.30 11.39 -11.64
C ALA A 79 -7.99 12.51 -10.86
N ASN A 80 -8.62 13.42 -11.62
CA ASN A 80 -9.35 14.57 -11.07
C ASN A 80 -10.87 14.35 -11.03
N ASN A 81 -11.39 13.24 -11.58
CA ASN A 81 -12.83 13.02 -11.86
C ASN A 81 -13.39 11.70 -11.29
N CYS A 82 -12.87 11.25 -10.16
CA CYS A 82 -13.28 9.98 -9.53
C CYS A 82 -14.63 10.12 -8.82
N GLU A 83 -15.52 9.14 -8.95
CA GLU A 83 -16.75 9.09 -8.16
C GLU A 83 -16.43 8.97 -6.66
N ALA A 84 -17.15 9.69 -5.80
CA ALA A 84 -16.92 9.66 -4.35
C ALA A 84 -17.60 8.46 -3.67
N ALA A 85 -17.24 7.24 -4.07
CA ALA A 85 -17.79 6.01 -3.51
C ALA A 85 -16.68 5.01 -3.19
N ALA A 86 -16.58 4.59 -1.92
CA ALA A 86 -15.56 3.64 -1.51
C ALA A 86 -15.69 2.30 -2.25
N VAL A 87 -14.56 1.77 -2.73
CA VAL A 87 -14.49 0.52 -3.49
C VAL A 87 -13.58 -0.47 -2.75
N ILE A 88 -13.98 -1.74 -2.71
CA ILE A 88 -13.12 -2.83 -2.25
C ILE A 88 -12.35 -3.38 -3.46
N LYS A 89 -11.03 -3.47 -3.33
CA LYS A 89 -10.13 -4.02 -4.33
C LYS A 89 -9.30 -5.15 -3.74
N ASP A 90 -8.77 -5.99 -4.63
CA ASP A 90 -7.95 -7.14 -4.27
C ASP A 90 -6.50 -6.88 -4.67
N THR A 91 -5.57 -7.33 -3.84
CA THR A 91 -4.14 -7.38 -4.14
C THR A 91 -3.53 -8.64 -3.53
N ILE A 92 -2.36 -9.03 -4.03
CA ILE A 92 -1.67 -10.25 -3.63
C ILE A 92 -0.47 -9.89 -2.76
N TYR A 93 -0.43 -10.42 -1.54
CA TYR A 93 0.73 -10.34 -0.67
C TYR A 93 1.50 -11.66 -0.70
N LYS A 94 2.80 -11.59 -0.94
CA LYS A 94 3.70 -12.74 -1.01
C LYS A 94 4.61 -12.74 0.20
N PHE A 95 4.65 -13.86 0.90
CA PHE A 95 5.47 -14.04 2.08
C PHE A 95 6.35 -15.27 1.92
N LYS A 96 7.67 -15.12 2.07
CA LYS A 96 8.63 -16.21 1.99
C LYS A 96 9.44 -16.29 3.29
N PRO A 97 9.06 -17.17 4.24
CA PRO A 97 9.83 -17.38 5.45
C PRO A 97 11.14 -18.10 5.14
N THR A 98 12.22 -17.72 5.81
CA THR A 98 13.56 -18.35 5.66
C THR A 98 13.96 -19.20 6.87
N ALA A 99 13.09 -19.28 7.88
CA ALA A 99 13.29 -20.08 9.09
C ALA A 99 11.96 -20.68 9.52
N ALA A 100 12.02 -21.82 10.21
CA ALA A 100 10.85 -22.45 10.81
C ALA A 100 10.34 -21.61 12.00
N GLY A 101 9.04 -21.74 12.29
CA GLY A 101 8.37 -21.08 13.40
C GLY A 101 7.01 -20.53 13.02
N THR A 102 6.30 -20.00 14.02
CA THR A 102 4.99 -19.37 13.82
C THR A 102 5.15 -17.88 13.55
N TYR A 103 4.74 -17.46 12.35
CA TYR A 103 4.74 -16.06 11.94
C TYR A 103 3.36 -15.43 12.13
N SER A 104 3.34 -14.16 12.57
CA SER A 104 2.13 -13.36 12.72
C SER A 104 2.14 -12.23 11.69
N LEU A 105 1.30 -12.35 10.66
CA LEU A 105 1.11 -11.35 9.61
C LEU A 105 -0.05 -10.44 10.01
N LYS A 106 0.25 -9.20 10.40
CA LYS A 106 -0.71 -8.19 10.89
C LYS A 106 -0.97 -7.14 9.83
N PHE A 107 -2.06 -7.31 9.08
CA PHE A 107 -2.49 -6.33 8.08
C PHE A 107 -3.30 -5.23 8.75
N LYS A 108 -2.94 -3.96 8.55
CA LYS A 108 -3.67 -2.83 9.15
C LYS A 108 -5.12 -2.79 8.65
N LYS A 109 -6.06 -2.84 9.59
CA LYS A 109 -7.51 -2.65 9.37
C LYS A 109 -7.95 -1.24 9.73
N SER A 110 -7.23 -0.60 10.65
CA SER A 110 -7.38 0.79 11.04
C SER A 110 -6.05 1.30 11.61
N ALA A 111 -6.05 2.49 12.24
CA ALA A 111 -4.86 3.01 12.92
C ALA A 111 -4.39 2.13 14.09
N THR A 112 -5.30 1.37 14.73
CA THR A 112 -5.03 0.61 15.96
C THR A 112 -5.37 -0.88 15.85
N GLU A 113 -6.10 -1.30 14.82
CA GLU A 113 -6.57 -2.68 14.65
C GLU A 113 -5.93 -3.36 13.44
N PHE A 114 -5.82 -4.70 13.52
CA PHE A 114 -5.19 -5.53 12.50
C PHE A 114 -6.05 -6.75 12.16
N VAL A 115 -6.09 -7.11 10.88
CA VAL A 115 -6.43 -8.47 10.45
C VAL A 115 -5.16 -9.32 10.60
N THR A 116 -5.17 -10.24 11.56
CA THR A 116 -3.99 -11.07 11.86
C THR A 116 -4.13 -12.45 11.22
N LYS A 117 -3.08 -12.89 10.52
CA LYS A 117 -2.93 -14.27 10.04
C LYS A 117 -1.73 -14.91 10.69
N SER A 118 -1.96 -16.06 11.31
CA SER A 118 -0.91 -16.90 11.86
C SER A 118 -0.57 -17.95 10.83
N VAL A 119 0.72 -18.14 10.56
CA VAL A 119 1.20 -19.20 9.69
C VAL A 119 2.30 -19.99 10.38
N ALA A 120 2.11 -21.31 10.47
CA ALA A 120 3.13 -22.23 10.95
C ALA A 120 4.06 -22.59 9.78
N VAL A 121 5.36 -22.47 10.02
CA VAL A 121 6.39 -22.79 9.03
C VAL A 121 7.26 -23.89 9.59
N ASP A 122 7.40 -24.99 8.85
CA ASP A 122 8.21 -26.15 9.20
C ASP A 122 9.37 -26.39 8.21
#